data_AF-A0AA85J1I8-F1
#
_entry.id   AF-A0AA85J1I8-F1
#
_cell.length_a   1.000
_cell.length_b   1.000
_cell.length_c   1.000
_cell.angle_alpha   90.00
_cell.angle_beta   90.00
_cell.angle_gamma   90.00
#
_symmetry.space_group_name_H-M   'P 1'
#
loop_
_entity.id
_entity.type
_entity.pdbx_description
1 polymer ?
#
loop_
_entity_poly.entity_id
_entity_poly.type
_entity_poly.pdbx_seq_one_letter_code
_entity_poly.pdbx_strand_id
1 'polypeptide(L)'
;MKYSAFVLAILSAIPTCTCDGNTLNIGIIYDNELGISGEALMRRFDELSAKMEYYADYPIRNFSLPSPPALNITVNEFTVGQVCNLIERNVHVIISLTTCSVAQLIESQTSPHRITHVAIPRPACSKDSIDSSALSASTTIWIQPTPEHTSRAIYEL
;
A
#
# COMPACT_ATOMS: atom_id res chain seq x y z
N MET A 1 -0.54 17.00 -4.51
CA MET A 1 0.02 15.91 -3.67
C MET A 1 -0.57 14.51 -3.95
N LYS A 2 -0.73 14.05 -5.21
CA LYS A 2 -1.42 12.77 -5.47
C LYS A 2 -0.57 11.50 -5.33
N TYR A 3 0.75 11.63 -5.17
CA TYR A 3 1.69 10.52 -5.34
C TYR A 3 2.61 10.26 -4.14
N SER A 4 2.61 11.12 -3.13
CA SER A 4 3.63 11.08 -2.06
C SER A 4 3.47 9.87 -1.12
N ALA A 5 2.25 9.56 -0.68
CA ALA A 5 1.99 8.47 0.26
C ALA A 5 2.21 7.07 -0.36
N PHE A 6 1.78 6.88 -1.61
CA PHE A 6 1.94 5.61 -2.32
C PHE A 6 3.40 5.34 -2.70
N VAL A 7 4.12 6.37 -3.16
CA VAL A 7 5.56 6.28 -3.41
C VAL A 7 6.30 5.99 -2.11
N LEU A 8 5.96 6.67 -1.01
CA LEU A 8 6.57 6.40 0.29
C LEU A 8 6.32 4.96 0.77
N ALA A 9 5.10 4.45 0.59
CA ALA A 9 4.72 3.08 0.92
C ALA A 9 5.56 2.03 0.15
N ILE A 10 5.69 2.20 -1.16
CA ILE A 10 6.49 1.29 -1.98
C ILE A 10 7.98 1.43 -1.65
N LEU A 11 8.49 2.65 -1.49
CA LEU A 11 9.88 2.89 -1.10
C LEU A 11 10.22 2.27 0.26
N SER A 12 9.29 2.28 1.21
CA SER A 12 9.48 1.65 2.53
C SER A 12 9.54 0.11 2.47
N ALA A 13 9.04 -0.49 1.39
CA ALA A 13 9.05 -1.94 1.20
C ALA A 13 10.23 -2.47 0.38
N ILE A 14 10.96 -1.59 -0.31
CA ILE A 14 12.18 -1.94 -1.05
C ILE A 14 13.25 -2.57 -0.13
N PRO A 15 13.54 -2.05 1.08
CA PRO A 15 14.54 -2.64 1.98
C PRO A 15 14.16 -4.01 2.54
N THR A 16 12.86 -4.33 2.58
CA THR A 16 12.36 -5.63 3.07
C THR A 16 12.40 -6.72 1.99
N CYS A 17 12.75 -6.37 0.76
CA CYS A 17 12.81 -7.30 -0.36
C CYS A 17 14.20 -7.95 -0.41
N THR A 18 14.33 -9.20 0.02
CA THR A 18 15.41 -10.06 -0.47
C THR A 18 15.05 -10.40 -1.92
N CYS A 19 15.54 -9.62 -2.88
CA CYS A 19 15.20 -9.75 -4.30
C CYS A 19 15.72 -11.07 -4.89
N ASP A 20 15.06 -12.18 -4.60
CA ASP A 20 15.23 -13.44 -5.32
C ASP A 20 14.31 -13.37 -6.56
N GLY A 21 14.78 -12.62 -7.55
CA GLY A 21 13.99 -12.20 -8.70
C GLY A 21 13.70 -10.69 -8.65
N ASN A 22 14.00 -10.01 -9.74
CA ASN A 22 14.01 -8.55 -9.85
C ASN A 22 12.59 -7.92 -9.87
N THR A 23 11.61 -8.52 -9.18
CA THR A 23 10.18 -8.17 -9.26
C THR A 23 9.56 -8.02 -7.88
N LEU A 24 8.94 -6.86 -7.64
CA LEU A 24 8.20 -6.55 -6.41
C LEU A 24 6.70 -6.82 -6.63
N ASN A 25 6.22 -7.94 -6.08
CA ASN A 25 4.79 -8.29 -6.06
C ASN A 25 4.01 -7.45 -5.03
N ILE A 26 3.05 -6.65 -5.50
CA ILE A 26 2.21 -5.77 -4.68
C ILE A 26 0.75 -6.20 -4.84
N GLY A 27 0.12 -6.58 -3.74
CA GLY A 27 -1.31 -6.82 -3.67
C GLY A 27 -2.05 -5.55 -3.25
N ILE A 28 -3.12 -5.19 -3.94
CA ILE A 28 -3.98 -4.06 -3.60
C ILE A 28 -5.38 -4.60 -3.34
N ILE A 29 -5.92 -4.25 -2.18
CA ILE A 29 -7.26 -4.63 -1.76
C ILE A 29 -8.08 -3.35 -1.64
N TYR A 30 -9.26 -3.33 -2.26
CA TYR A 30 -10.19 -2.21 -2.15
C TYR A 30 -11.58 -2.68 -1.73
N ASP A 31 -12.40 -1.81 -1.12
CA ASP A 31 -13.80 -2.10 -0.84
C ASP A 31 -14.76 -1.16 -1.57
N ASN A 32 -16.03 -1.53 -1.62
CA ASN A 32 -17.06 -0.82 -2.38
C ASN A 32 -17.38 0.57 -1.81
N GLU A 33 -17.00 0.82 -0.56
CA GLU A 33 -17.21 2.10 0.13
C GLU A 33 -16.35 3.23 -0.46
N LEU A 34 -15.34 2.91 -1.26
CA LEU A 34 -14.54 3.90 -1.97
C LEU A 34 -15.27 4.56 -3.15
N GLY A 35 -16.32 3.93 -3.70
CA GLY A 35 -17.02 4.42 -4.88
C GLY A 35 -16.15 4.48 -6.16
N ILE A 36 -15.06 3.71 -6.20
CA ILE A 36 -14.13 3.63 -7.35
C ILE A 36 -14.06 2.17 -7.79
N SER A 37 -14.25 1.90 -9.09
CA SER A 37 -14.12 0.54 -9.63
C SER A 37 -12.66 0.08 -9.67
N GLY A 38 -12.45 -1.24 -9.59
CA GLY A 38 -11.12 -1.84 -9.71
C GLY A 38 -10.39 -1.46 -11.00
N GLU A 39 -11.09 -1.33 -12.13
CA GLU A 39 -10.51 -0.88 -13.41
C GLU A 39 -10.01 0.57 -13.34
N ALA A 40 -10.78 1.46 -12.71
CA ALA A 40 -10.38 2.86 -12.54
C ALA A 40 -9.15 2.96 -11.63
N LEU A 41 -9.07 2.11 -10.59
CA LEU A 41 -7.91 1.98 -9.71
C LEU A 41 -6.68 1.46 -10.46
N MET A 42 -6.82 0.37 -11.22
CA MET A 42 -5.74 -0.17 -12.05
C MET A 42 -5.17 0.88 -13.01
N ARG A 43 -6.04 1.62 -13.72
CA ARG A 43 -5.58 2.69 -14.62
C ARG A 43 -4.80 3.78 -13.89
N ARG A 44 -5.20 4.14 -12.67
CA ARG A 44 -4.46 5.10 -11.83
C ARG A 44 -3.10 4.56 -11.40
N PHE A 45 -3.01 3.26 -11.15
CA PHE A 45 -1.75 2.60 -10.84
C PHE A 45 -0.85 2.48 -12.06
N ASP A 46 -1.37 2.21 -13.25
CA ASP A 46 -0.56 2.19 -14.48
C ASP A 46 0.05 3.57 -14.76
N GLU A 47 -0.77 4.63 -14.64
CA GLU A 47 -0.32 6.03 -14.73
C GLU A 47 0.76 6.37 -13.68
N LEU A 48 0.65 5.77 -12.49
CA LEU A 48 1.59 6.00 -11.39
C LEU A 48 2.86 5.18 -11.56
N SER A 49 2.77 3.92 -11.96
CA SER A 49 3.90 3.02 -12.22
C SER A 49 4.87 3.65 -13.21
N ALA A 50 4.35 4.19 -14.32
CA ALA A 50 5.16 4.90 -15.31
C ALA A 50 5.92 6.12 -14.72
N LYS A 51 5.35 6.78 -13.70
CA LYS A 51 6.01 7.88 -12.98
C LYS A 51 6.92 7.37 -11.87
N MET A 52 6.61 6.22 -11.27
CA MET A 52 7.39 5.63 -10.18
C MET A 52 8.73 5.13 -10.66
N GLU A 53 8.83 4.57 -11.87
CA GLU A 53 10.12 4.26 -12.49
C GLU A 53 11.03 5.50 -12.54
N TYR A 54 10.46 6.68 -12.83
CA TYR A 54 11.18 7.95 -12.83
C TYR A 54 11.59 8.41 -11.42
N TYR A 55 10.74 8.24 -10.40
CA TYR A 55 11.05 8.67 -9.03
C TYR A 55 11.88 7.66 -8.23
N ALA A 56 11.82 6.37 -8.56
CA ALA A 56 12.58 5.31 -7.89
C ALA A 56 14.09 5.43 -8.16
N ASP A 57 14.50 6.05 -9.27
CA ASP A 57 15.92 6.30 -9.59
C ASP A 57 16.62 7.19 -8.53
N TYR A 58 15.87 7.98 -7.74
CA TYR A 58 16.43 8.90 -6.76
C TYR A 58 16.93 8.20 -5.47
N PRO A 59 16.14 7.35 -4.78
CA PRO A 59 16.62 6.58 -3.63
C PRO A 59 17.46 5.35 -4.01
N ILE A 60 17.26 4.75 -5.19
CA ILE A 60 17.97 3.52 -5.63
C ILE A 60 19.48 3.73 -5.76
N ARG A 61 19.91 4.94 -6.15
CA ARG A 61 21.33 5.32 -6.23
C ARG A 61 22.05 5.24 -4.88
N ASN A 62 21.33 5.32 -3.76
CA ASN A 62 21.90 5.20 -2.42
C ASN A 62 21.94 3.74 -1.89
N PHE A 63 21.17 2.81 -2.48
CA PHE A 63 21.05 1.43 -2.01
C PHE A 63 21.72 0.38 -2.91
N SER A 64 22.57 0.81 -3.85
CA SER A 64 23.38 -0.08 -4.70
C SER A 64 22.59 -1.05 -5.59
N LEU A 65 21.30 -0.80 -5.86
CA LEU A 65 20.53 -1.59 -6.83
C LEU A 65 20.83 -1.06 -8.25
N PRO A 66 21.20 -1.92 -9.21
CA PRO A 66 21.54 -1.52 -10.57
C PRO A 66 20.35 -0.98 -11.38
N SER A 67 19.11 -1.32 -10.97
CA SER A 67 17.86 -0.83 -11.53
C SER A 67 16.72 -0.99 -10.51
N PRO A 68 15.60 -0.22 -10.61
CA PRO A 68 14.38 -0.53 -9.89
C PRO A 68 13.88 -1.94 -10.20
N PRO A 69 13.31 -2.67 -9.21
CA PRO A 69 12.62 -3.91 -9.49
C PRO A 69 11.37 -3.63 -10.33
N ALA A 70 11.04 -4.54 -11.24
CA ALA A 70 9.77 -4.50 -11.96
C ALA A 70 8.61 -4.61 -10.96
N LEU A 71 7.57 -3.79 -11.12
CA LEU A 71 6.39 -3.84 -10.25
C LEU A 71 5.37 -4.81 -10.83
N ASN A 72 4.91 -5.77 -10.02
CA ASN A 72 3.81 -6.66 -10.38
C ASN A 72 2.63 -6.37 -9.45
N ILE A 73 1.62 -5.66 -9.97
CA ILE A 73 0.50 -5.16 -9.18
C ILE A 73 -0.74 -6.00 -9.44
N THR A 74 -1.38 -6.48 -8.38
CA THR A 74 -2.68 -7.16 -8.46
C THR A 74 -3.71 -6.38 -7.65
N VAL A 75 -4.78 -5.90 -8.28
CA VAL A 75 -5.89 -5.19 -7.60
C VAL A 75 -7.10 -6.11 -7.50
N ASN A 76 -7.63 -6.29 -6.29
CA ASN A 76 -8.83 -7.09 -6.05
C ASN A 76 -9.77 -6.42 -5.06
N GLU A 77 -11.06 -6.70 -5.22
CA GLU A 77 -12.06 -6.31 -4.22
C GLU A 77 -11.89 -7.15 -2.95
N PHE A 78 -12.16 -6.56 -1.80
CA PHE A 78 -12.05 -7.22 -0.52
C PHE A 78 -13.04 -8.38 -0.40
N THR A 79 -12.49 -9.56 -0.13
CA THR A 79 -13.21 -10.68 0.46
C THR A 79 -12.30 -11.30 1.52
N VAL A 80 -12.89 -11.99 2.50
CA VAL A 80 -12.11 -12.61 3.59
C VAL A 80 -11.03 -13.56 3.07
N GLY A 81 -11.29 -14.26 1.96
CA GLY A 81 -10.31 -15.17 1.33
C GLY A 81 -9.23 -14.47 0.51
N GLN A 82 -9.42 -13.20 0.14
CA GLN A 82 -8.52 -12.53 -0.79
C GLN A 82 -7.17 -12.18 -0.18
N VAL A 83 -7.14 -11.90 1.13
CA VAL A 83 -5.87 -11.68 1.84
C VAL A 83 -5.02 -12.95 1.78
N CYS A 84 -5.59 -14.11 2.13
CA CYS A 84 -4.89 -15.40 2.04
C CYS A 84 -4.41 -15.72 0.62
N ASN A 85 -5.24 -15.47 -0.40
CA ASN A 85 -4.87 -15.68 -1.81
C ASN A 85 -3.64 -14.82 -2.22
N LEU A 86 -3.55 -13.58 -1.74
CA LEU A 86 -2.38 -12.73 -1.99
C LEU A 86 -1.14 -13.26 -1.25
N ILE A 87 -1.29 -13.71 0.00
CA ILE A 87 -0.20 -14.34 0.77
C ILE A 87 0.34 -15.58 0.03
N GLU A 88 -0.53 -16.46 -0.45
CA GLU A 88 -0.17 -17.66 -1.22
C GLU A 88 0.54 -17.34 -2.54
N ARG A 89 0.26 -16.17 -3.12
CA ARG A 89 0.93 -15.65 -4.33
C ARG A 89 2.26 -14.97 -4.06
N ASN A 90 2.78 -15.05 -2.83
CA ASN A 90 4.07 -14.48 -2.44
C ASN A 90 4.13 -12.96 -2.71
N VAL A 91 3.09 -12.23 -2.31
CA VAL A 91 3.15 -10.76 -2.29
C VAL A 91 4.11 -10.29 -1.21
N HIS A 92 4.85 -9.24 -1.52
CA HIS A 92 5.76 -8.60 -0.57
C HIS A 92 5.05 -7.51 0.24
N VAL A 93 4.07 -6.86 -0.39
CA VAL A 93 3.31 -5.75 0.19
C VAL A 93 1.85 -5.92 -0.12
N ILE A 94 1.00 -5.67 0.88
CA ILE A 94 -0.44 -5.52 0.71
C ILE A 94 -0.81 -4.07 0.99
N ILE A 95 -1.47 -3.40 0.05
CA ILE A 95 -1.98 -2.04 0.20
C ILE A 95 -3.51 -2.13 0.29
N SER A 96 -4.09 -1.69 1.40
CA SER A 96 -5.54 -1.65 1.56
C SER A 96 -6.09 -0.23 1.40
N LEU A 97 -7.03 -0.08 0.47
CA LEU A 97 -7.85 1.10 0.28
C LEU A 97 -9.25 0.72 0.72
N THR A 98 -9.50 0.73 2.03
CA THR A 98 -10.72 0.15 2.60
C THR A 98 -11.24 0.99 3.76
N THR A 99 -12.37 0.62 4.33
CA THR A 99 -12.83 1.16 5.63
C THR A 99 -11.87 0.77 6.75
N CYS A 100 -11.91 1.52 7.86
CA CYS A 100 -11.05 1.28 9.01
C CYS A 100 -11.17 -0.16 9.57
N SER A 101 -12.40 -0.66 9.70
CA SER A 101 -12.68 -1.99 10.22
C SER A 101 -12.10 -3.10 9.33
N VAL A 102 -12.21 -2.93 8.01
CA VAL A 102 -11.61 -3.87 7.05
C VAL A 102 -10.09 -3.81 7.09
N ALA A 103 -9.50 -2.62 7.19
CA ALA A 103 -8.05 -2.47 7.32
C ALA A 103 -7.50 -3.15 8.59
N GLN A 104 -8.19 -3.04 9.73
CA GLN A 104 -7.82 -3.74 10.97
C GLN A 104 -7.95 -5.27 10.83
N LEU A 105 -8.97 -5.74 10.13
CA LEU A 105 -9.12 -7.16 9.84
C LEU A 105 -7.96 -7.66 8.97
N ILE A 106 -7.60 -6.92 7.92
CA ILE A 106 -6.45 -7.25 7.06
C ILE A 106 -5.15 -7.27 7.88
N GLU A 107 -4.92 -6.28 8.75
CA GLU A 107 -3.76 -6.26 9.65
C GLU A 107 -3.67 -7.52 10.52
N SER A 108 -4.79 -7.96 11.10
CA SER A 108 -4.81 -9.17 11.92
C SER A 108 -4.46 -10.44 11.13
N GLN A 109 -4.75 -10.45 9.83
CA GLN A 109 -4.46 -11.56 8.92
C GLN A 109 -3.04 -11.49 8.36
N THR A 110 -2.46 -10.30 8.17
CA THR A 110 -1.11 -10.15 7.58
C THR A 110 0.00 -10.21 8.63
N SER A 111 -0.27 -9.74 9.86
CA SER A 111 0.73 -9.69 10.94
C SER A 111 1.39 -11.03 11.26
N PRO A 112 0.66 -12.17 11.37
CA PRO A 112 1.28 -13.48 11.62
C PRO A 112 2.25 -13.92 10.51
N HIS A 113 2.02 -13.46 9.28
CA HIS A 113 2.83 -13.78 8.11
C HIS A 113 3.95 -12.77 7.85
N ARG A 114 4.07 -11.72 8.69
CA ARG A 114 5.08 -10.64 8.58
C ARG A 114 5.08 -9.96 7.21
N ILE A 115 3.92 -9.88 6.57
CA ILE A 115 3.78 -9.17 5.31
C ILE A 115 3.59 -7.69 5.62
N THR A 116 4.34 -6.84 4.91
CA THR A 116 4.18 -5.39 5.04
C THR A 116 2.79 -5.00 4.54
N HIS A 117 1.98 -4.44 5.43
CA HIS A 117 0.63 -4.00 5.12
C HIS A 117 0.58 -2.46 5.16
N VAL A 118 0.05 -1.82 4.14
CA VAL A 118 -0.11 -0.36 4.10
C VAL A 118 -1.59 -0.06 4.06
N ALA A 119 -2.11 0.44 5.17
CA ALA A 119 -3.52 0.77 5.31
C ALA A 119 -3.75 2.25 5.02
N ILE A 120 -4.57 2.54 3.99
CA ILE A 120 -5.04 3.89 3.67
C ILE A 120 -6.56 3.89 3.84
N PRO A 121 -7.05 4.01 5.09
CA PRO A 121 -8.46 3.85 5.37
C PRO A 121 -9.28 5.07 4.91
N ARG A 122 -10.49 4.81 4.40
CA ARG A 122 -11.50 5.83 4.11
C ARG A 122 -12.85 5.40 4.70
N PRO A 123 -13.45 6.18 5.63
CA PRO A 123 -12.90 7.37 6.29
C PRO A 123 -11.66 7.04 7.16
N ALA A 124 -10.96 8.08 7.62
CA ALA A 124 -9.82 7.91 8.51
C ALA A 124 -10.26 7.24 9.83
N CYS A 125 -9.44 6.29 10.31
CA CYS A 125 -9.60 5.65 11.62
C CYS A 125 -9.48 6.65 12.79
N SER A 126 -10.06 6.32 13.94
CA SER A 126 -9.76 7.06 15.17
C SER A 126 -8.33 6.79 15.64
N LYS A 127 -7.76 7.68 16.47
CA LYS A 127 -6.40 7.49 16.99
C LYS A 127 -6.31 6.24 17.87
N ASP A 128 -7.30 6.04 18.74
CA ASP A 128 -7.37 4.89 19.65
C ASP A 128 -7.31 3.55 18.91
N SER A 129 -7.91 3.49 17.71
CA SER A 129 -7.97 2.27 16.90
C SER A 129 -6.65 1.95 16.18
N ILE A 130 -5.76 2.94 16.03
CA ILE A 130 -4.40 2.77 15.49
C ILE A 130 -3.41 2.51 16.62
N ASP A 131 -3.56 3.18 17.75
CA ASP A 131 -2.66 2.98 18.89
C ASP A 131 -2.81 1.56 19.45
N SER A 132 -4.00 0.96 19.41
CA SER A 132 -4.21 -0.46 19.68
C SER A 132 -3.46 -1.39 18.71
N SER A 133 -3.36 -0.97 17.45
CA SER A 133 -2.65 -1.70 16.39
C SER A 133 -1.12 -1.58 16.53
N ALA A 134 -0.62 -0.41 16.95
CA ALA A 134 0.81 -0.15 17.19
C ALA A 134 1.37 -0.85 18.45
N LEU A 135 0.50 -1.17 19.42
CA LEU A 135 0.86 -2.00 20.58
C LEU A 135 1.03 -3.48 20.22
N SER A 136 0.48 -3.89 19.08
CA SER A 136 0.72 -5.20 18.48
C SER A 136 2.02 -5.12 17.67
N ALA A 137 2.80 -6.19 17.58
CA ALA A 137 4.00 -6.26 16.72
C ALA A 137 3.66 -6.27 15.21
N SER A 138 2.77 -5.37 14.80
CA SER A 138 2.21 -5.24 13.47
C SER A 138 3.23 -4.63 12.52
N THR A 139 3.29 -5.19 11.31
CA THR A 139 4.03 -4.64 10.17
C THR A 139 3.17 -3.65 9.37
N THR A 140 2.07 -3.17 9.96
CA THR A 140 1.12 -2.26 9.29
C THR A 140 1.56 -0.81 9.38
N ILE A 141 1.69 -0.18 8.22
CA ILE A 141 1.90 1.26 8.06
C ILE A 141 0.55 1.92 7.83
N TRP A 142 0.09 2.70 8.80
CA TRP A 142 -1.16 3.43 8.73
C TRP A 142 -0.95 4.82 8.09
N ILE A 143 -1.57 5.06 6.95
CA ILE A 143 -1.54 6.34 6.25
C ILE A 143 -2.90 6.99 6.40
N GLN A 144 -2.99 8.02 7.24
CA GLN A 144 -4.21 8.79 7.44
C GLN A 144 -4.12 10.14 6.73
N PRO A 145 -4.82 10.36 5.62
CA PRO A 145 -4.93 11.69 5.03
C PRO A 145 -5.66 12.60 6.02
N THR A 146 -4.95 13.58 6.60
CA THR A 146 -5.61 14.59 7.42
C THR A 146 -6.41 15.54 6.54
N PRO A 147 -7.43 16.24 7.07
CA PRO A 147 -8.14 17.28 6.34
C PRO A 147 -7.21 18.34 5.76
N GLU A 148 -6.11 18.67 6.45
CA GLU A 148 -5.10 19.66 6.01
C GLU A 148 -4.25 19.15 4.86
N HIS A 149 -3.84 17.87 4.88
CA HIS A 149 -3.17 17.24 3.75
C HIS A 149 -4.10 17.12 2.54
N THR A 150 -5.38 16.83 2.79
CA THR A 150 -6.42 16.75 1.76
C THR A 150 -6.71 18.12 1.16
N SER A 151 -6.81 19.16 2.00
CA SER A 151 -7.04 20.53 1.54
C SER A 151 -5.85 21.05 0.74
N ARG A 152 -4.61 20.87 1.19
CA ARG A 152 -3.42 21.19 0.38
C ARG A 152 -3.42 20.46 -0.95
N ALA A 153 -3.75 19.17 -0.97
CA ALA A 153 -3.81 18.41 -2.21
C ALA A 153 -4.87 18.91 -3.22
N ILE A 154 -5.91 19.61 -2.74
CA ILE A 154 -7.01 20.17 -3.55
C ILE A 154 -6.73 21.63 -3.93
N TYR A 155 -6.22 22.45 -3.00
CA TYR A 155 -6.04 23.89 -3.18
C TYR A 155 -4.68 24.28 -3.78
N GLU A 156 -3.65 23.43 -3.67
CA GLU A 156 -2.34 23.63 -4.30
C GLU A 156 -2.24 22.89 -5.65
N LEU A 157 -3.37 22.70 -6.34
CA LEU A 157 -3.44 22.18 -7.72
C LEU A 157 -3.14 23.27 -8.75
#